data_AF-A0A2E7MAX5-F1
#
_entry.id   AF-A0A2E7MAX5-F1
#
_cell.length_a   1.000
_cell.length_b   1.000
_cell.length_c   1.000
_cell.angle_alpha   90.00
_cell.angle_beta   90.00
_cell.angle_gamma   90.00
#
_symmetry.space_group_name_H-M   'P 1'
#
loop_
_entity.id
_entity.type
_entity.pdbx_description
1 polymer ?
#
loop_
_entity_poly.entity_id
_entity_poly.type
_entity_poly.pdbx_seq_one_letter_code
_entity_poly.pdbx_strand_id
1 'polypeptide(L)' 'MQPINLANHDGSLEAQLIDLYRGQSFLLSRLGTSDPSQLVALVEGLQEQLVAIYSESDGALGRLPVCRPKTAG' A
#
# COMPACT_ATOMS: atom_id res chain seq x y z
N MET A 1 -5.03 -3.00 17.73
CA MET A 1 -3.80 -3.00 16.88
C MET A 1 -2.64 -2.63 17.80
N GLN A 2 -1.61 -3.47 17.93
CA GLN A 2 -0.44 -3.10 18.73
C GLN A 2 0.52 -2.24 17.90
N PRO A 3 1.16 -1.21 18.49
CA PRO A 3 2.10 -0.35 17.79
C PRO A 3 3.42 -1.08 17.49
N ILE A 4 4.07 -0.73 16.37
CA ILE A 4 5.43 -1.15 16.04
C ILE A 4 6.36 -0.41 17.01
N ASN A 5 6.67 -1.03 18.15
CA ASN A 5 7.61 -0.49 19.12
C ASN A 5 9.00 -1.09 18.84
N LEU A 6 9.84 -0.33 18.14
CA LEU A 6 11.21 -0.72 17.76
C LEU A 6 12.25 -0.44 18.88
N ALA A 7 11.80 -0.19 20.11
CA ALA A 7 12.62 0.40 21.18
C ALA A 7 12.77 -0.48 22.42
N ASN A 8 13.17 -1.75 22.24
CA ASN A 8 13.69 -2.56 23.36
C ASN A 8 14.98 -3.27 22.93
N HIS A 9 16.00 -2.48 22.61
CA HIS A 9 17.34 -3.02 22.35
C HIS A 9 18.20 -2.80 23.59
N ASP A 10 18.42 -3.85 24.36
CA ASP A 10 19.60 -3.96 25.23
C ASP A 10 20.89 -4.22 24.41
N GLY A 11 20.79 -4.18 23.07
CA GLY A 11 21.88 -4.40 22.12
C GLY A 11 22.30 -5.87 22.02
N SER A 12 21.69 -6.78 22.81
CA SER A 12 22.02 -8.20 22.78
C SER A 12 21.66 -8.81 21.42
N LEU A 13 22.43 -9.80 21.00
CA LEU A 13 22.16 -10.56 19.78
C LEU A 13 20.81 -11.28 19.89
N GLU A 14 20.51 -11.78 21.07
CA GLU A 14 19.26 -12.47 21.41
C GLU A 14 18.06 -11.55 21.20
N ALA A 15 18.11 -10.31 21.71
CA ALA A 15 17.04 -9.33 21.50
C ALA A 15 16.87 -8.98 20.02
N GLN A 16 17.98 -8.79 19.28
CA GLN A 16 17.93 -8.51 17.84
C GLN A 16 17.29 -9.66 17.05
N LEU A 17 17.60 -10.92 17.41
CA LEU A 17 16.99 -12.09 16.78
C LEU A 17 15.50 -12.19 17.08
N ILE A 18 15.09 -11.95 18.33
CA ILE A 18 13.67 -11.96 18.72
C ILE A 18 12.88 -10.92 17.92
N ASP A 19 13.42 -9.72 17.77
CA ASP A 19 12.76 -8.65 17.03
C ASP A 19 12.66 -8.98 15.53
N LEU A 20 13.71 -9.56 14.95
CA LEU A 20 13.70 -10.00 13.56
C LEU A 20 12.62 -11.05 13.30
N TYR A 21 12.53 -12.09 14.13
CA TYR A 21 11.49 -13.13 13.97
C TYR A 21 10.08 -12.61 14.24
N ARG A 22 9.93 -11.65 15.16
CA ARG A 22 8.66 -10.98 15.40
C ARG A 22 8.20 -10.20 14.18
N GLY A 23 9.12 -9.44 13.55
CA GLY A 23 8.86 -8.73 12.30
C GLY A 23 8.47 -9.67 11.17
N GLN A 24 9.21 -10.77 11.00
CA GLN A 24 8.94 -11.78 9.98
C GLN A 24 7.55 -12.43 10.17
N SER A 25 7.23 -12.83 11.41
CA SER A 25 5.94 -13.44 11.74
C SER A 25 4.77 -12.47 11.51
N PHE A 26 4.97 -11.19 11.85
CA PHE A 26 3.98 -10.15 11.59
C PHE A 26 3.69 -10.01 10.08
N LEU A 27 4.73 -9.91 9.25
CA LEU A 27 4.60 -9.78 7.81
C LEU A 27 3.90 -11.01 7.20
N LEU A 28 4.31 -12.22 7.59
CA LEU A 28 3.65 -13.46 7.16
C LEU A 28 2.16 -13.47 7.55
N SER A 29 1.81 -13.06 8.78
CA SER A 29 0.42 -13.05 9.23
C SER A 29 -0.46 -12.03 8.51
N ARG A 30 0.13 -10.93 8.02
CA ARG A 30 -0.60 -9.80 7.42
C ARG A 30 -0.65 -9.87 5.91
N LEU A 31 0.44 -10.27 5.29
CA LEU A 31 0.65 -10.19 3.85
C LEU A 31 0.85 -11.57 3.21
N GLY A 32 0.90 -12.64 4.02
CA GLY A 32 1.15 -14.01 3.54
C GLY A 32 2.61 -14.27 3.15
N THR A 33 3.46 -13.24 3.21
CA THR A 33 4.88 -13.32 2.86
C THR A 33 5.70 -12.38 3.73
N SER A 34 6.94 -12.76 3.98
CA SER A 34 7.99 -11.90 4.55
C SER A 34 9.17 -11.75 3.59
N ASP A 35 9.02 -12.22 2.35
CA ASP A 35 10.05 -12.12 1.32
C ASP A 35 10.12 -10.66 0.81
N PRO A 36 11.28 -9.99 0.91
CA PRO A 36 11.41 -8.59 0.52
C PRO A 36 11.05 -8.33 -0.95
N SER A 37 11.41 -9.24 -1.86
CA SER A 37 11.13 -9.07 -3.30
C SER A 37 9.63 -9.15 -3.59
N GLN A 38 8.91 -10.06 -2.94
CA GLN A 38 7.45 -10.13 -3.05
C GLN A 38 6.75 -8.92 -2.43
N LEU A 39 7.28 -8.37 -1.33
CA LEU A 39 6.75 -7.15 -0.73
C LEU A 39 6.90 -5.94 -1.64
N VAL A 40 8.04 -5.81 -2.32
CA VAL A 40 8.27 -4.76 -3.33
C VAL A 40 7.28 -4.91 -4.48
N ALA A 41 7.16 -6.11 -5.04
CA ALA A 41 6.22 -6.37 -6.14
C ALA A 41 4.75 -6.07 -5.75
N LEU A 42 4.36 -6.35 -4.50
CA LEU A 42 3.03 -6.01 -3.99
C LEU A 42 2.81 -4.48 -4.01
N VAL A 43 3.78 -3.71 -3.53
CA VAL A 43 3.67 -2.24 -3.48
C VAL A 43 3.67 -1.64 -4.89
N GLU A 44 4.54 -2.14 -5.77
CA GLU A 44 4.58 -1.70 -7.17
C GLU A 44 3.26 -1.98 -7.90
N GLY A 45 2.69 -3.18 -7.73
CA GLY A 45 1.40 -3.51 -8.31
C GLY A 45 0.24 -2.65 -7.78
N LEU A 46 0.26 -2.30 -6.49
CA LEU A 46 -0.72 -1.37 -5.90
C LEU A 46 -0.56 0.05 -6.48
N GLN A 47 0.68 0.50 -6.71
CA GLN A 47 0.95 1.79 -7.34
C GLN A 47 0.43 1.81 -8.78
N GLU A 48 0.66 0.77 -9.56
CA GLU A 48 0.18 0.66 -10.95
C GLU A 48 -1.35 0.73 -11.02
N GLN A 49 -2.04 0.00 -10.14
CA GLN A 49 -3.51 0.04 -10.04
C GLN A 49 -4.01 1.44 -9.73
N LEU A 50 -3.33 2.14 -8.81
CA LEU A 50 -3.68 3.51 -8.44
C LEU A 50 -3.50 4.47 -9.63
N VAL A 51 -2.37 4.36 -10.34
CA VAL A 51 -2.10 5.16 -11.54
C VAL A 51 -3.16 4.91 -12.61
N ALA A 52 -3.56 3.65 -12.83
CA ALA A 52 -4.60 3.31 -13.81
C ALA A 52 -5.92 4.02 -13.49
N ILE A 53 -6.38 3.97 -12.23
CA ILE A 53 -7.62 4.62 -11.78
C ILE A 53 -7.59 6.14 -12.02
N TYR A 54 -6.49 6.81 -11.65
CA TYR A 54 -6.39 8.26 -11.83
C TYR A 54 -6.22 8.67 -13.30
N SER A 55 -5.53 7.84 -14.10
CA SER A 55 -5.36 8.09 -15.54
C SER A 55 -6.67 7.93 -16.31
N GLU A 56 -7.51 6.96 -15.93
CA GLU A 56 -8.87 6.83 -16.45
C GLU A 56 -9.76 8.02 -16.05
N SER A 57 -9.58 8.54 -14.83
CA SER A 57 -10.33 9.69 -14.31
C SER A 57 -9.98 11.01 -15.02
N ASP A 58 -8.70 11.22 -15.34
CA ASP A 58 -8.24 12.38 -16.13
C ASP A 58 -8.73 12.30 -17.59
N GLY A 59 -8.83 11.09 -18.16
CA GLY A 59 -9.44 10.87 -19.47
C GLY A 59 -10.96 11.09 -19.48
N ALA A 60 -11.65 10.83 -18.36
CA ALA A 60 -13.09 11.00 -18.21
C ALA A 60 -13.52 12.46 -17.94
N LEU A 61 -12.69 13.25 -17.25
CA LEU A 61 -12.93 14.69 -17.03
C LEU A 61 -12.83 15.53 -18.33
N GLY A 62 -12.24 14.98 -19.40
CA GLY A 62 -12.22 15.58 -20.74
C GLY A 62 -13.36 15.17 -21.67
N ARG A 63 -14.24 14.23 -21.27
CA ARG A 63 -15.28 13.65 -22.14
C ARG A 63 -16.69 13.58 -21.54
N LEU A 64 -16.96 14.34 -20.49
CA LEU A 64 -18.35 14.56 -20.11
C LEU A 64 -19.00 15.52 -21.12
N PRO A 65 -20.03 15.11 -21.90
CA PRO A 65 -20.82 16.08 -22.62
C PRO A 65 -21.45 17.00 -21.58
N VAL A 66 -21.08 18.27 -21.61
CA VAL A 66 -21.78 19.32 -20.87
C VAL A 66 -23.25 19.21 -21.28
N CYS A 67 -24.10 18.70 -20.39
CA CYS A 67 -25.54 18.84 -20.51
C CYS A 67 -25.84 20.34 -20.50
N ARG A 68 -25.93 20.95 -21.70
CA ARG A 68 -26.51 22.28 -21.81
C ARG A 68 -27.98 22.15 -21.43
N PRO A 69 -28.47 22.90 -20.43
CA PRO A 69 -29.91 22.98 -20.23
C PRO A 69 -30.52 23.56 -21.50
N LYS A 70 -31.53 22.89 -22.06
CA LYS A 70 -32.26 23.45 -23.20
C LYS A 70 -32.92 24.74 -22.71
N THR A 71 -32.57 25.87 -23.32
CA THR A 71 -33.37 27.09 -23.20
C THR A 71 -34.66 26.82 -23.96
N ALA A 72 -35.73 26.56 -23.22
CA ALA A 72 -37.09 26.58 -23.77
C ALA A 72 -37.45 28.04 -24.05
N GLY A 73 -37.89 28.31 -25.28
CA GLY A 73 -38.46 29.59 -25.70
C GLY A 73 -39.85 29.83 -25.13
#